data_AF-A0A940LAI0-F1
#
_entry.id   AF-A0A940LAI0-F1
#
_cell.length_a   1.000
_cell.length_b   1.000
_cell.length_c   1.000
_cell.angle_alpha   90.00
_cell.angle_beta   90.00
_cell.angle_gamma   90.00
#
_symmetry.space_group_name_H-M   'P 1'
#
loop_
_entity.id
_entity.type
_entity.pdbx_description
1 polymer ?
#
loop_
_entity_poly.entity_id
_entity_poly.type
_entity_poly.pdbx_seq_one_letter_code
_entity_poly.pdbx_strand_id
1 'polypeptide(L)'
;MDHNNNIISLEQARKSRKHFTRSLEYELIATLALQQYSTANGANFEALLSIPLSERIPGLINEYGLKRMHRLIKMVLTEFCYSIALPKSKKLTETKISVAACDLILTADEDQLSMEDLIVFFELAKSGKYGKFKGLVTHYGIMEKLEQFRQERYETYVRIKEQKEAEVRLLGPTERISPEPTPIKKLFEDGKVIPFKQIS
;
A
#
# COMPACT_ATOMS: atom_id res chain seq x y z
N MET A 1 -27.13 -45.44 -21.40
CA MET A 1 -26.53 -44.34 -22.18
C MET A 1 -26.89 -43.06 -21.46
N ASP A 2 -25.91 -42.33 -20.92
CA ASP A 2 -26.07 -40.93 -20.53
C ASP A 2 -24.68 -40.27 -20.58
N HIS A 3 -24.30 -39.80 -21.77
CA HIS A 3 -23.17 -38.88 -21.93
C HIS A 3 -23.67 -37.48 -21.58
N ASN A 4 -23.69 -37.16 -20.28
CA ASN A 4 -23.96 -35.79 -19.85
C ASN A 4 -22.74 -34.91 -20.19
N ASN A 5 -22.92 -34.12 -21.24
CA ASN A 5 -22.03 -33.10 -21.73
C ASN A 5 -21.58 -32.14 -20.61
N ASN A 6 -20.36 -32.33 -20.11
CA ASN A 6 -19.60 -31.35 -19.30
C ASN A 6 -19.05 -30.22 -20.19
N ILE A 7 -19.88 -29.66 -21.07
CA ILE A 7 -19.49 -28.52 -21.91
C ILE A 7 -19.72 -27.26 -21.09
N ILE A 8 -18.65 -26.80 -20.43
CA ILE A 8 -18.60 -25.51 -19.76
C ILE A 8 -18.89 -24.42 -20.82
N SER A 9 -19.83 -23.52 -20.55
CA SER A 9 -20.15 -22.42 -21.48
C SER A 9 -18.91 -21.56 -21.76
N LEU A 10 -18.75 -21.06 -22.99
CA LEU A 10 -17.66 -20.14 -23.38
C LEU A 10 -17.52 -18.95 -22.43
N GLU A 11 -18.63 -18.44 -21.91
CA GLU A 11 -18.68 -17.41 -20.87
C GLU A 11 -18.02 -17.87 -19.56
N GLN A 12 -18.34 -19.08 -19.11
CA GLN A 12 -17.83 -19.67 -17.87
C GLN A 12 -16.34 -20.03 -18.01
N ALA A 13 -15.92 -20.56 -19.16
CA ALA A 13 -14.52 -20.84 -19.47
C ALA A 13 -13.67 -19.55 -19.56
N ARG A 14 -14.23 -18.46 -20.09
CA ARG A 14 -13.57 -17.15 -20.10
C ARG A 14 -13.47 -16.55 -18.69
N LYS A 15 -14.51 -16.70 -17.86
CA LYS A 15 -14.50 -16.24 -16.46
C LYS A 15 -13.50 -17.03 -15.61
N SER A 16 -13.45 -18.36 -15.75
CA SER A 16 -12.49 -19.20 -15.02
C SER A 16 -11.04 -18.90 -15.42
N ARG A 17 -10.76 -18.74 -16.72
CA ARG A 17 -9.43 -18.39 -17.21
C ARG A 17 -8.96 -17.02 -16.70
N LYS A 18 -9.84 -16.01 -16.69
CA LYS A 18 -9.53 -14.67 -16.15
C LYS A 18 -9.31 -14.69 -14.63
N HIS A 19 -10.01 -15.55 -13.91
CA HIS A 19 -9.80 -15.69 -12.47
C HIS A 19 -8.45 -16.35 -12.20
N PHE A 20 -8.14 -17.44 -12.91
CA PHE A 20 -6.86 -18.15 -12.81
C PHE A 20 -5.66 -17.23 -13.07
N THR A 21 -5.68 -16.42 -14.13
CA THR A 21 -4.56 -15.49 -14.42
C THR A 21 -4.40 -14.40 -13.36
N ARG A 22 -5.51 -13.85 -12.86
CA ARG A 22 -5.48 -12.82 -11.80
C ARG A 22 -4.94 -13.38 -10.49
N SER A 23 -5.34 -14.59 -10.13
CA SER A 23 -4.84 -15.26 -8.94
C SER A 23 -3.35 -15.58 -9.07
N LEU A 24 -2.86 -15.94 -10.26
CA LEU A 24 -1.42 -16.20 -10.49
C LEU A 24 -0.57 -14.92 -10.43
N GLU A 25 -1.03 -13.82 -11.05
CA GLU A 25 -0.38 -12.51 -10.96
C GLU A 25 -0.33 -12.03 -9.50
N TYR A 26 -1.45 -12.14 -8.77
CA TYR A 26 -1.51 -11.81 -7.36
C TYR A 26 -0.59 -12.70 -6.52
N GLU A 27 -0.61 -14.01 -6.73
CA GLU A 27 0.21 -14.97 -5.97
C GLU A 27 1.70 -14.67 -6.11
N LEU A 28 2.16 -14.33 -7.33
CA LEU A 28 3.55 -13.96 -7.56
C LEU A 28 3.92 -12.66 -6.83
N ILE A 29 3.11 -11.61 -6.96
CA ILE A 29 3.34 -10.33 -6.27
C ILE A 29 3.31 -10.52 -4.75
N ALA A 30 2.32 -11.26 -4.25
CA ALA A 30 2.15 -11.53 -2.84
C ALA A 30 3.34 -12.32 -2.28
N THR A 31 3.80 -13.35 -2.99
CA THR A 31 4.96 -14.15 -2.59
C THR A 31 6.21 -13.29 -2.44
N LEU A 32 6.51 -12.44 -3.43
CA LEU A 32 7.67 -11.56 -3.39
C LEU A 32 7.59 -10.56 -2.23
N ALA A 33 6.44 -9.91 -2.06
CA ALA A 33 6.21 -8.96 -0.97
C ALA A 33 6.34 -9.65 0.40
N LEU A 34 5.76 -10.84 0.58
CA LEU A 34 5.85 -11.56 1.83
C LEU A 34 7.29 -12.02 2.14
N GLN A 35 8.04 -12.49 1.14
CA GLN A 35 9.44 -12.88 1.34
C GLN A 35 10.31 -11.73 1.84
N GLN A 36 10.05 -10.51 1.35
CA GLN A 36 10.88 -9.34 1.67
C GLN A 36 10.40 -8.58 2.91
N TYR A 37 9.09 -8.51 3.12
CA TYR A 37 8.47 -7.62 4.10
C TYR A 37 7.71 -8.33 5.22
N SER A 38 7.78 -9.67 5.28
CA SER A 38 7.25 -10.44 6.41
C SER A 38 8.35 -11.23 7.12
N THR A 39 8.11 -11.49 8.40
CA THR A 39 8.95 -12.31 9.28
C THR A 39 8.08 -13.37 9.95
N ALA A 40 8.70 -14.34 10.62
CA ALA A 40 7.97 -15.34 11.39
C ALA A 40 7.03 -14.74 12.46
N ASN A 41 7.34 -13.53 12.95
CA ASN A 41 6.62 -12.86 14.03
C ASN A 41 5.64 -11.77 13.55
N GLY A 42 5.55 -11.52 12.25
CA GLY A 42 4.69 -10.45 11.70
C GLY A 42 5.37 -9.64 10.59
N ALA A 43 4.92 -8.41 10.40
CA ALA A 43 5.46 -7.52 9.38
C ALA A 43 6.89 -7.06 9.73
N ASN A 44 7.75 -6.97 8.71
CA ASN A 44 9.02 -6.27 8.80
C ASN A 44 8.79 -4.76 8.57
N PHE A 45 8.32 -4.06 9.62
CA PHE A 45 7.99 -2.64 9.50
C PHE A 45 9.19 -1.76 9.16
N GLU A 46 10.41 -2.13 9.57
CA GLU A 46 11.63 -1.39 9.21
C GLU A 46 11.87 -1.42 7.70
N ALA A 47 11.70 -2.58 7.07
CA ALA A 47 11.79 -2.71 5.61
C ALA A 47 10.62 -2.03 4.88
N LEU A 48 9.40 -2.10 5.43
CA LEU A 48 8.25 -1.41 4.83
C LEU A 48 8.40 0.11 4.88
N LEU A 49 8.91 0.64 5.99
CA LEU A 49 9.15 2.07 6.18
C LEU A 49 10.30 2.60 5.33
N SER A 50 11.20 1.74 4.84
CA SER A 50 12.29 2.14 3.95
C SER A 50 11.89 2.22 2.47
N ILE A 51 10.69 1.76 2.11
CA ILE A 51 10.17 1.87 0.74
C ILE A 51 10.12 3.36 0.34
N PRO A 52 10.71 3.76 -0.81
CA PRO A 52 10.71 5.14 -1.29
C PRO A 52 9.30 5.71 -1.48
N LEU A 53 9.12 7.02 -1.23
CA LEU A 53 7.80 7.66 -1.35
C LEU A 53 7.20 7.56 -2.77
N SER A 54 8.04 7.56 -3.80
CA SER A 54 7.64 7.37 -5.20
C SER A 54 7.07 5.99 -5.48
N GLU A 55 7.49 4.98 -4.73
CA GLU A 55 7.09 3.58 -4.87
C GLU A 55 5.88 3.23 -3.98
N ARG A 56 5.41 4.17 -3.16
CA ARG A 56 4.21 4.01 -2.33
C ARG A 56 2.95 4.30 -3.13
N ILE A 57 1.79 3.89 -2.62
CA ILE A 57 0.51 4.04 -3.32
C ILE A 57 0.28 5.48 -3.82
N PRO A 58 0.52 6.56 -3.04
CA PRO A 58 0.37 7.92 -3.54
C PRO A 58 1.36 8.26 -4.68
N GLY A 59 2.61 7.85 -4.57
CA GLY A 59 3.63 8.01 -5.61
C GLY A 59 3.24 7.27 -6.91
N LEU A 60 2.80 6.02 -6.78
CA LEU A 60 2.33 5.20 -7.90
C LEU A 60 1.04 5.75 -8.52
N ILE A 61 0.17 6.41 -7.75
CA ILE A 61 -1.01 7.12 -8.29
C ILE A 61 -0.55 8.28 -9.18
N ASN A 62 0.46 9.05 -8.76
CA ASN A 62 0.99 10.14 -9.56
C ASN A 62 1.64 9.66 -10.87
N GLU A 63 2.31 8.51 -10.84
CA GLU A 63 3.01 7.96 -12.00
C GLU A 63 2.08 7.21 -12.96
N TYR A 64 1.22 6.33 -12.44
CA TYR A 64 0.42 5.39 -13.24
C TYR A 64 -1.07 5.73 -13.30
N GLY A 65 -1.53 6.67 -12.47
CA GLY A 65 -2.90 7.16 -12.43
C GLY A 65 -3.82 6.36 -11.50
N LEU A 66 -4.76 7.09 -10.90
CA LEU A 66 -5.74 6.58 -9.92
C LEU A 66 -6.50 5.33 -10.39
N LYS A 67 -6.94 5.30 -11.65
CA LYS A 67 -7.73 4.18 -12.20
C LYS A 67 -6.95 2.86 -12.21
N ARG A 68 -5.64 2.90 -12.48
CA ARG A 68 -4.80 1.69 -12.47
C ARG A 68 -4.56 1.22 -11.05
N MET A 69 -4.27 2.15 -10.14
CA MET A 69 -4.05 1.83 -8.73
C MET A 69 -5.31 1.30 -8.05
N HIS A 70 -6.48 1.89 -8.32
CA HIS A 70 -7.76 1.35 -7.85
C HIS A 70 -7.99 -0.09 -8.31
N ARG A 71 -7.70 -0.40 -9.58
CA ARG A 71 -7.82 -1.77 -10.10
C ARG A 71 -6.88 -2.74 -9.40
N LEU A 72 -5.64 -2.32 -9.10
CA LEU A 72 -4.64 -3.14 -8.42
C LEU A 72 -5.06 -3.44 -6.98
N ILE A 73 -5.44 -2.41 -6.21
CA ILE A 73 -5.90 -2.57 -4.83
C ILE A 73 -7.18 -3.41 -4.79
N LYS A 74 -8.13 -3.17 -5.71
CA LYS A 74 -9.34 -3.99 -5.83
C LYS A 74 -9.00 -5.45 -6.08
N MET A 75 -8.00 -5.76 -6.91
CA MET A 75 -7.56 -7.13 -7.17
C MET A 75 -7.03 -7.80 -5.90
N VAL A 76 -6.10 -7.15 -5.20
CA VAL A 76 -5.52 -7.64 -3.94
C VAL A 76 -6.62 -7.88 -2.88
N LEU A 77 -7.51 -6.91 -2.69
CA LEU A 77 -8.62 -7.00 -1.74
C LEU A 77 -9.62 -8.12 -2.11
N THR A 78 -9.84 -8.33 -3.41
CA THR A 78 -10.72 -9.41 -3.91
C THR A 78 -10.14 -10.78 -3.56
N GLU A 79 -8.85 -11.01 -3.83
CA GLU A 79 -8.19 -12.27 -3.51
C GLU A 79 -8.17 -12.52 -2.00
N PHE A 80 -7.88 -11.49 -1.20
CA PHE A 80 -8.01 -11.57 0.25
C PHE A 80 -9.42 -12.00 0.70
N CYS A 81 -10.47 -11.31 0.23
CA CYS A 81 -11.85 -11.64 0.59
C CYS A 81 -12.22 -13.08 0.20
N TYR A 82 -11.74 -13.57 -0.95
CA TYR A 82 -11.98 -14.94 -1.38
C TYR A 82 -11.19 -15.96 -0.60
N SER A 83 -9.99 -15.63 -0.11
CA SER A 83 -9.16 -16.51 0.72
C SER A 83 -9.77 -16.79 2.10
N ILE A 84 -10.64 -15.92 2.62
CA ILE A 84 -11.28 -16.12 3.92
C ILE A 84 -12.28 -17.29 3.85
N ALA A 85 -12.18 -18.23 4.79
CA ALA A 85 -13.03 -19.41 4.91
C ALA A 85 -14.46 -19.08 5.40
N LEU A 86 -15.21 -18.33 4.58
CA LEU A 86 -16.60 -17.95 4.82
C LEU A 86 -17.48 -18.24 3.59
N PRO A 87 -18.79 -18.49 3.79
CA PRO A 87 -19.74 -18.58 2.69
C PRO A 87 -19.78 -17.30 1.84
N LYS A 88 -20.05 -17.42 0.54
CA LYS A 88 -20.10 -16.28 -0.39
C LYS A 88 -21.09 -15.18 0.07
N SER A 89 -22.21 -15.55 0.69
CA SER A 89 -23.19 -14.60 1.24
C SER A 89 -22.66 -13.75 2.41
N LYS A 90 -21.57 -14.20 3.05
CA LYS A 90 -20.90 -13.50 4.15
C LYS A 90 -19.63 -12.77 3.70
N LYS A 91 -19.31 -12.78 2.40
CA LYS A 91 -18.20 -12.03 1.80
C LYS A 91 -18.70 -10.70 1.23
N LEU A 92 -17.78 -9.77 0.99
CA LEU A 92 -18.12 -8.51 0.34
C LEU A 92 -18.57 -8.75 -1.10
N THR A 93 -19.58 -8.00 -1.54
CA THR A 93 -19.97 -7.95 -2.95
C THR A 93 -18.94 -7.17 -3.76
N GLU A 94 -18.90 -7.35 -5.07
CA GLU A 94 -17.93 -6.65 -5.93
C GLU A 94 -18.03 -5.12 -5.79
N THR A 95 -19.25 -4.58 -5.68
CA THR A 95 -19.46 -3.14 -5.43
C THR A 95 -18.86 -2.71 -4.10
N LYS A 96 -19.06 -3.49 -3.03
CA LYS A 96 -18.50 -3.16 -1.71
C LYS A 96 -16.97 -3.28 -1.67
N ILE A 97 -16.40 -4.23 -2.39
CA ILE A 97 -14.94 -4.33 -2.59
C ILE A 97 -14.43 -3.09 -3.33
N SER A 98 -15.15 -2.63 -4.36
CA SER A 98 -14.77 -1.43 -5.11
C SER A 98 -14.78 -0.16 -4.25
N VAL A 99 -15.74 -0.04 -3.33
CA VAL A 99 -15.82 1.07 -2.37
C VAL A 99 -14.68 0.97 -1.35
N ALA A 100 -14.50 -0.19 -0.73
CA ALA A 100 -13.40 -0.40 0.22
C ALA A 100 -12.02 -0.17 -0.41
N ALA A 101 -11.84 -0.45 -1.70
CA ALA A 101 -10.61 -0.11 -2.42
C ALA A 101 -10.39 1.40 -2.54
N CYS A 102 -11.44 2.22 -2.64
CA CYS A 102 -11.31 3.68 -2.57
C CYS A 102 -10.90 4.12 -1.17
N ASP A 103 -11.53 3.56 -0.13
CA ASP A 103 -11.21 3.91 1.26
C ASP A 103 -9.75 3.54 1.60
N LEU A 104 -9.26 2.40 1.12
CA LEU A 104 -7.84 2.00 1.23
C LEU A 104 -6.90 2.99 0.53
N ILE A 105 -7.29 3.58 -0.60
CA ILE A 105 -6.48 4.61 -1.28
C ILE A 105 -6.40 5.87 -0.41
N LEU A 106 -7.52 6.31 0.15
CA LEU A 106 -7.55 7.48 1.03
C LEU A 106 -6.66 7.27 2.25
N THR A 107 -6.80 6.12 2.91
CA THR A 107 -5.93 5.74 4.03
C THR A 107 -4.45 5.65 3.64
N ALA A 108 -4.16 5.17 2.43
CA ALA A 108 -2.79 5.10 1.94
C ALA A 108 -2.17 6.49 1.66
N ASP A 109 -3.00 7.48 1.30
CA ASP A 109 -2.57 8.87 1.11
C ASP A 109 -2.20 9.53 2.44
N GLU A 110 -2.99 9.29 3.50
CA GLU A 110 -2.74 9.80 4.86
C GLU A 110 -1.40 9.29 5.44
N ASP A 111 -1.16 7.98 5.35
CA ASP A 111 -0.05 7.31 6.06
C ASP A 111 1.14 6.94 5.16
N GLN A 112 1.06 7.31 3.89
CA GLN A 112 2.01 6.91 2.86
C GLN A 112 2.19 5.38 2.90
N LEU A 113 1.11 4.64 2.66
CA LEU A 113 1.16 3.18 2.58
C LEU A 113 1.65 2.73 1.20
N SER A 114 2.41 1.65 1.19
CA SER A 114 2.84 0.93 -0.02
C SER A 114 1.86 -0.18 -0.39
N MET A 115 2.02 -0.80 -1.56
CA MET A 115 1.23 -1.98 -1.93
C MET A 115 1.62 -3.18 -1.06
N GLU A 116 2.89 -3.25 -0.71
CA GLU A 116 3.53 -4.23 0.16
C GLU A 116 2.93 -4.17 1.56
N ASP A 117 2.71 -2.98 2.12
CA ASP A 117 2.01 -2.78 3.40
C ASP A 117 0.64 -3.46 3.37
N LEU A 118 -0.16 -3.24 2.32
CA LEU A 118 -1.49 -3.85 2.19
C LEU A 118 -1.42 -5.38 2.04
N ILE A 119 -0.49 -5.89 1.24
CA ILE A 119 -0.32 -7.34 1.04
C ILE A 119 0.06 -8.03 2.35
N VAL A 120 1.05 -7.49 3.07
CA VAL A 120 1.50 -8.03 4.36
C VAL A 120 0.36 -7.95 5.38
N PHE A 121 -0.35 -6.82 5.43
CA PHE A 121 -1.53 -6.67 6.27
C PHE A 121 -2.57 -7.77 5.98
N PHE A 122 -2.95 -7.98 4.73
CA PHE A 122 -3.96 -8.98 4.38
C PHE A 122 -3.53 -10.41 4.73
N GLU A 123 -2.25 -10.74 4.57
CA GLU A 123 -1.73 -12.04 4.97
C GLU A 123 -1.80 -12.25 6.49
N LEU A 124 -1.39 -11.25 7.28
CA LEU A 124 -1.46 -11.29 8.73
C LEU A 124 -2.91 -11.27 9.25
N ALA A 125 -3.80 -10.55 8.58
CA ALA A 125 -5.23 -10.56 8.88
C ALA A 125 -5.85 -11.94 8.59
N LYS A 126 -5.42 -12.61 7.50
CA LYS A 126 -5.84 -13.97 7.15
C LYS A 126 -5.37 -14.99 8.18
N SER A 127 -4.14 -14.87 8.69
CA SER A 127 -3.62 -15.72 9.78
C SER A 127 -4.27 -15.43 11.14
N GLY A 128 -4.98 -14.30 11.25
CA GLY A 128 -5.75 -13.91 12.42
C GLY A 128 -4.98 -13.07 13.43
N LYS A 129 -3.82 -12.50 13.07
CA LYS A 129 -3.02 -11.62 13.93
C LYS A 129 -3.86 -10.47 14.50
N TYR A 130 -4.67 -9.84 13.65
CA TYR A 130 -5.58 -8.74 14.02
C TYR A 130 -6.98 -9.21 14.40
N GLY A 131 -7.12 -10.48 14.80
CA GLY A 131 -8.38 -11.14 15.11
C GLY A 131 -9.09 -11.71 13.89
N LYS A 132 -9.85 -12.80 14.10
CA LYS A 132 -10.54 -13.55 13.04
C LYS A 132 -11.77 -12.80 12.51
N PHE A 133 -12.02 -12.90 11.20
CA PHE A 133 -13.29 -12.51 10.59
C PHE A 133 -14.36 -13.55 10.92
N LYS A 134 -15.07 -13.35 12.04
CA LYS A 134 -16.20 -14.20 12.45
C LYS A 134 -17.49 -13.65 11.85
N GLY A 135 -18.14 -14.42 10.98
CA GLY A 135 -19.44 -14.03 10.42
C GLY A 135 -19.31 -13.24 9.11
N LEU A 136 -19.90 -12.04 9.06
CA LEU A 136 -19.94 -11.21 7.84
C LEU A 136 -18.65 -10.37 7.73
N VAL A 137 -17.96 -10.46 6.59
CA VAL A 137 -16.88 -9.53 6.26
C VAL A 137 -17.49 -8.20 5.85
N THR A 138 -17.19 -7.16 6.61
CA THR A 138 -17.62 -5.78 6.32
C THR A 138 -16.42 -4.93 5.96
N HIS A 139 -16.66 -3.88 5.18
CA HIS A 139 -15.66 -2.84 4.92
C HIS A 139 -15.09 -2.29 6.24
N TYR A 140 -15.97 -1.89 7.17
CA TYR A 140 -15.58 -1.38 8.49
C TYR A 140 -14.66 -2.35 9.25
N GLY A 141 -14.98 -3.65 9.26
CA GLY A 141 -14.16 -4.64 9.96
C GLY A 141 -12.79 -4.88 9.32
N ILE A 142 -12.61 -4.56 8.04
CA ILE A 142 -11.29 -4.56 7.40
C ILE A 142 -10.51 -3.32 7.83
N MET A 143 -11.12 -2.13 7.77
CA MET A 143 -10.47 -0.87 8.15
C MET A 143 -10.08 -0.83 9.63
N GLU A 144 -10.93 -1.35 10.52
CA GLU A 144 -10.62 -1.45 11.96
C GLU A 144 -9.37 -2.32 12.21
N LYS A 145 -9.20 -3.41 11.46
CA LYS A 145 -8.00 -4.25 11.55
C LYS A 145 -6.80 -3.60 10.90
N LEU A 146 -7.00 -2.87 9.81
CA LEU A 146 -5.94 -2.10 9.17
C LEU A 146 -5.41 -1.03 10.12
N GLU A 147 -6.27 -0.40 10.92
CA GLU A 147 -5.86 0.58 11.92
C GLU A 147 -4.89 0.00 12.95
N GLN A 148 -5.11 -1.25 13.38
CA GLN A 148 -4.15 -1.94 14.27
C GLN A 148 -2.78 -2.13 13.59
N PHE A 149 -2.77 -2.50 12.30
CA PHE A 149 -1.54 -2.61 11.52
C PHE A 149 -0.84 -1.25 11.37
N ARG A 150 -1.59 -0.18 11.07
CA ARG A 150 -1.07 1.20 10.96
C ARG A 150 -0.46 1.68 12.27
N GLN A 151 -1.10 1.38 13.39
CA GLN A 151 -0.59 1.72 14.72
C GLN A 151 0.73 1.01 15.01
N GLU A 152 0.84 -0.31 14.77
CA GLU A 152 2.11 -1.05 14.95
C GLU A 152 3.24 -0.48 14.05
N ARG A 153 2.88 -0.10 12.82
CA ARG A 153 3.81 0.54 11.88
C ARG A 153 4.27 1.92 12.36
N TYR A 154 3.35 2.73 12.88
CA TYR A 154 3.65 4.06 13.42
C TYR A 154 4.54 3.99 14.66
N GLU A 155 4.27 3.07 15.59
CA GLU A 155 5.11 2.84 16.76
C GLU A 155 6.54 2.47 16.35
N THR A 156 6.68 1.63 15.33
CA THR A 156 7.99 1.28 14.78
C THR A 156 8.68 2.50 14.15
N TYR A 157 7.96 3.33 13.41
CA TYR A 157 8.50 4.57 12.86
C TYR A 157 9.01 5.53 13.95
N VAL A 158 8.24 5.74 15.01
CA VAL A 158 8.63 6.58 16.15
C VAL A 158 9.91 6.04 16.78
N ARG A 159 9.97 4.72 17.04
CA ARG A 159 11.17 4.07 17.60
C ARG A 159 12.41 4.29 16.74
N ILE A 160 12.32 4.08 15.42
CA ILE A 160 13.45 4.28 14.49
C ILE A 160 13.88 5.75 14.49
N LYS A 161 12.92 6.68 14.50
CA LYS A 161 13.20 8.12 14.53
C LYS A 161 13.95 8.50 15.82
N GLU A 162 13.48 8.02 16.97
CA GLU A 162 14.12 8.26 18.26
C GLU A 162 15.54 7.69 18.32
N GLN A 163 15.76 6.50 17.77
CA GLN A 163 17.09 5.90 17.67
C GLN A 163 18.04 6.76 16.83
N LYS A 164 17.61 7.21 15.64
CA LYS A 164 18.40 8.10 14.78
C LYS A 164 18.71 9.43 15.47
N GLU A 165 17.74 10.01 16.17
CA GLU A 165 17.96 11.24 16.92
C GLU A 165 18.94 11.04 18.09
N ALA A 166 18.87 9.91 18.79
CA ALA A 166 19.81 9.57 19.85
C ALA A 166 21.24 9.39 19.30
N GLU A 167 21.40 8.72 18.17
CA GLU A 167 22.69 8.58 17.46
C GLU A 167 23.27 9.95 17.08
N VAL A 168 22.45 10.85 16.52
CA VAL A 168 22.88 12.22 16.19
C VAL A 168 23.26 13.01 17.45
N ARG A 169 22.54 12.86 18.56
CA ARG A 169 22.90 13.51 19.83
C ARG A 169 24.22 12.99 20.40
N LEU A 170 24.50 11.69 20.25
CA LEU A 170 25.76 11.08 20.70
C LEU A 170 26.98 11.55 19.88
N LEU A 171 26.79 11.87 18.60
CA LEU A 171 27.84 12.41 17.72
C LEU A 171 28.30 13.83 18.11
N GLY A 172 27.66 14.47 19.09
CA GLY A 172 28.00 15.81 19.56
C GLY A 172 27.53 16.92 18.61
N PRO A 173 27.71 18.20 18.98
CA PRO A 173 27.35 19.29 18.08
C PRO A 173 28.22 19.21 16.82
N THR A 174 27.60 18.84 15.70
CA THR A 174 28.18 19.15 14.39
C THR A 174 28.34 20.65 14.37
N GLU A 175 29.57 21.16 14.36
CA GLU A 175 29.80 22.58 14.19
C GLU A 175 28.98 23.02 12.99
N ARG A 176 27.97 23.85 13.22
CA ARG A 176 27.27 24.52 12.13
C ARG A 176 28.31 25.41 11.50
N ILE A 177 29.03 24.89 10.51
CA ILE A 177 29.78 25.72 9.59
C ILE A 177 28.68 26.43 8.80
N SER A 178 28.17 27.51 9.38
CA SER A 178 27.38 28.45 8.62
C SER A 178 28.31 28.88 7.50
N PRO A 179 28.01 28.62 6.22
CA PRO A 179 28.70 29.34 5.17
C PRO A 179 28.57 30.82 5.51
N GLU A 180 29.66 31.58 5.37
CA GLU A 180 29.65 33.00 5.68
C GLU A 180 28.38 33.64 5.10
N PRO A 181 27.65 34.44 5.89
CA PRO A 181 26.38 35.01 5.45
C PRO A 181 26.61 35.72 4.13
N THR A 182 26.04 35.18 3.05
CA THR A 182 26.20 35.75 1.72
C THR A 182 25.55 37.14 1.75
N PRO A 183 26.31 38.23 1.56
CA PRO A 183 25.76 39.56 1.61
C PRO A 183 24.65 39.69 0.57
N ILE A 184 23.51 40.27 0.95
CA ILE A 184 22.33 40.48 0.10
C ILE A 184 22.71 41.08 -1.26
N LYS A 185 23.74 41.93 -1.29
CA LYS A 185 24.28 42.53 -2.52
C LYS A 185 24.72 41.50 -3.58
N LYS A 186 25.37 40.40 -3.17
CA LYS A 186 25.83 39.35 -4.09
C LYS A 186 24.68 38.54 -4.71
N LEU A 187 23.53 38.46 -4.04
CA LEU A 187 22.33 37.78 -4.57
C LEU A 187 21.69 38.53 -5.75
N PHE A 188 21.91 39.84 -5.86
CA PHE A 188 21.36 40.68 -6.92
C PHE A 188 22.34 40.92 -8.09
N GLU A 189 23.62 40.58 -7.93
CA GLU A 189 24.63 40.71 -8.99
C GLU A 189 24.53 39.56 -10.01
N ASP A 190 24.12 38.36 -9.59
CA ASP A 190 23.95 37.18 -10.45
C ASP A 190 22.54 37.04 -11.06
N GLY A 191 21.61 37.92 -10.68
CA GLY A 191 20.23 37.90 -11.17
C GLY A 191 20.12 38.47 -12.60
N LYS A 192 20.15 37.60 -13.62
CA LYS A 192 19.67 37.99 -14.97
C LYS A 192 18.19 38.38 -14.87
N VAL A 193 17.90 39.68 -15.00
CA VAL A 193 16.54 40.19 -15.14
C VAL A 193 15.94 39.58 -16.41
N ILE A 194 14.97 38.67 -16.25
CA ILE A 194 14.21 38.13 -17.38
C ILE A 194 13.11 39.15 -17.70
N PRO A 195 13.16 39.84 -18.86
CA PRO A 195 12.11 40.80 -19.20
C PRO A 195 10.78 40.07 -19.39
N PHE A 196 9.73 40.60 -18.78
CA PHE A 196 8.36 40.12 -19.00
C PHE A 196 7.99 40.28 -20.47
N LYS A 197 7.62 39.17 -21.10
CA LYS A 197 7.14 39.15 -22.49
C LYS A 197 5.83 39.93 -22.55
N GLN A 198 5.81 41.05 -23.26
CA GLN A 198 4.56 41.76 -23.55
C GLN A 198 3.66 40.83 -24.36
N ILE A 199 2.50 40.49 -23.79
CA ILE A 199 1.45 39.78 -24.49
C ILE A 199 0.81 40.82 -25.42
N SER A 200 1.03 40.65 -26.71
CA SER A 200 0.31 41.35 -27.78
C SER A 200 -0.98 40.61 -28.09
#